data_AF-F3G1F6-F1
#
_entry.id   AF-F3G1F6-F1
#
_cell.length_a   1.000
_cell.length_b   1.000
_cell.length_c   1.000
_cell.angle_alpha   90.00
_cell.angle_beta   90.00
_cell.angle_gamma   90.00
#
_symmetry.space_group_name_H-M   'P 1'
#
loop_
_entity.id
_entity.type
_entity.pdbx_description
1 polymer ?
#
loop_
_entity_poly.entity_id
_entity_poly.type
_entity_poly.pdbx_seq_one_letter_code
_entity_poly.pdbx_strand_id
1 'polypeptide(L)'
;MIGRLRGSLAEKQPPHLVLDVNGVGYEVEVPMTTLYRLPHVGETVTLHTHLVVREDAHLLYGFYEKRERELFRELIRLNGVGPKLALALMSGLEVDELVRCVQAQDTSALTRIPGVGKK
;
A
#
# COMPACT_ATOMS: atom_id res chain seq x y z
N MET A 1 11.66 12.57 -3.50
CA MET A 1 10.83 11.34 -3.47
C MET A 1 11.26 10.49 -2.27
N ILE A 2 10.34 10.13 -1.37
CA ILE A 2 10.64 9.27 -0.21
C ILE A 2 10.46 7.80 -0.65
N GLY A 3 11.56 7.06 -0.82
CA GLY A 3 11.53 5.71 -1.39
C GLY A 3 11.60 4.56 -0.37
N ARG A 4 12.04 4.84 0.85
CA ARG A 4 12.17 3.90 1.95
C ARG A 4 12.21 4.69 3.25
N LEU A 5 11.56 4.18 4.29
CA LEU A 5 11.73 4.64 5.65
C LEU A 5 12.18 3.49 6.54
N ARG A 6 13.00 3.80 7.55
CA ARG A 6 13.37 2.90 8.63
C ARG A 6 13.25 3.67 9.93
N GLY A 7 12.48 3.13 10.87
CA GLY A 7 12.16 3.80 12.12
C GLY A 7 11.42 2.89 13.08
N SER A 8 11.05 3.38 14.25
CA SER A 8 10.21 2.66 15.20
C SER A 8 8.74 2.82 14.85
N LEU A 9 7.98 1.72 14.92
CA LEU A 9 6.52 1.76 14.78
C LEU A 9 5.92 2.46 15.99
N ALA A 10 5.51 3.71 15.86
CA ALA A 10 4.99 4.51 16.96
C ALA A 10 3.50 4.21 17.22
N GLU A 11 2.72 4.07 16.15
CA GLU A 11 1.27 3.82 16.23
C GLU A 11 0.80 2.90 15.11
N LYS A 12 -0.26 2.13 15.37
CA LYS A 12 -0.90 1.21 14.41
C LYS A 12 -2.41 1.41 14.44
N GLN A 13 -2.97 2.02 13.39
CA GLN A 13 -4.40 2.28 13.27
C GLN A 13 -4.87 2.02 11.83
N PRO A 14 -5.21 0.76 11.47
CA PRO A 14 -5.54 0.38 10.10
C PRO A 14 -6.52 1.33 9.38
N PRO A 15 -6.24 1.72 8.12
CA PRO A 15 -5.10 1.33 7.29
C PRO A 15 -3.82 2.16 7.51
N HIS A 16 -3.82 3.06 8.50
CA HIS A 16 -2.72 3.97 8.80
C HIS A 16 -1.76 3.41 9.86
N LEU A 17 -0.53 3.91 9.83
CA LEU A 17 0.45 3.76 10.90
C LEU A 17 1.27 5.04 11.02
N VAL A 18 1.91 5.22 12.16
CA VAL A 18 2.92 6.26 12.36
C VAL A 18 4.27 5.60 12.54
N LEU A 19 5.24 6.00 11.71
CA LEU A 19 6.63 5.59 11.83
C LEU A 19 7.46 6.76 12.35
N ASP A 20 8.03 6.64 13.54
CA ASP A 20 9.00 7.60 14.04
C ASP A 20 10.36 7.33 13.41
N VAL A 21 10.87 8.31 12.67
CA VAL A 21 12.21 8.30 12.08
C VAL A 21 13.01 9.44 12.70
N ASN A 22 13.74 9.12 13.78
CA ASN A 22 14.59 10.06 14.52
C ASN A 22 13.82 11.30 15.04
N GLY A 23 12.63 11.09 15.61
CA GLY A 23 11.78 12.14 16.17
C GLY A 23 10.82 12.78 15.18
N VAL A 24 10.78 12.32 13.93
CA VAL A 24 9.81 12.76 12.92
C VAL A 24 8.80 11.63 12.66
N GLY A 25 7.54 11.87 13.04
CA GLY A 25 6.43 10.95 12.77
C GLY A 25 5.96 11.05 11.32
N TYR A 26 6.11 9.96 10.57
CA TYR A 26 5.54 9.83 9.22
C TYR A 26 4.24 9.02 9.31
N GLU A 27 3.14 9.64 8.92
CA GLU A 27 1.90 8.91 8.64
C GLU A 27 2.04 8.14 7.32
N VAL A 28 1.76 6.84 7.38
CA VAL A 28 1.87 5.94 6.23
C VAL A 28 0.60 5.12 6.10
N GLU A 29 0.00 5.13 4.90
CA GLU A 29 -1.08 4.21 4.54
C GLU A 29 -0.49 2.90 4.00
N VAL A 30 -0.96 1.76 4.48
CA VAL A 30 -0.46 0.44 4.05
C VAL A 30 -1.61 -0.53 3.75
N PRO A 31 -1.42 -1.52 2.87
CA PRO A 31 -2.43 -2.57 2.67
C PRO A 31 -2.51 -3.48 3.92
N MET A 32 -3.65 -4.15 4.09
CA MET A 32 -3.88 -5.05 5.25
C MET A 32 -2.83 -6.17 5.35
N THR A 33 -2.40 -6.69 4.20
CA THR A 33 -1.32 -7.68 4.08
C THR A 33 0.00 -7.20 4.68
N THR A 34 0.35 -5.92 4.49
CA THR A 34 1.50 -5.29 5.15
C THR A 34 1.28 -5.14 6.66
N LEU A 35 0.09 -4.70 7.08
CA LEU A 35 -0.27 -4.53 8.51
C LEU A 35 -0.11 -5.80 9.34
N TYR A 36 -0.42 -6.97 8.78
CA TYR A 36 -0.26 -8.26 9.45
C TYR A 36 1.21 -8.67 9.64
N ARG A 37 2.12 -8.11 8.84
CA ARG A 37 3.56 -8.39 8.90
C ARG A 37 4.33 -7.39 9.76
N LEU A 38 3.70 -6.28 10.14
CA LEU A 38 4.34 -5.26 10.96
C LEU A 38 4.69 -5.81 12.35
N PRO A 39 5.82 -5.37 12.93
CA PRO A 39 6.20 -5.74 14.29
C PRO A 39 5.29 -5.06 15.33
N HIS A 40 5.60 -5.25 16.61
CA HIS A 40 4.89 -4.58 17.69
C HIS A 40 5.22 -3.08 17.73
N VAL A 41 4.33 -2.28 18.35
CA VAL A 41 4.59 -0.86 18.61
C VAL A 41 5.85 -0.74 19.48
N GLY A 42 6.71 0.22 19.13
CA GLY A 42 8.03 0.44 19.72
C GLY A 42 9.18 -0.26 18.97
N GLU A 43 8.89 -1.27 18.14
CA GLU A 43 9.92 -2.01 17.41
C GLU A 43 10.30 -1.35 16.09
N THR A 44 11.53 -1.60 15.63
CA THR A 44 12.03 -1.04 14.37
C THR A 44 11.48 -1.80 13.16
N VAL A 45 11.01 -1.08 12.15
CA VAL A 45 10.61 -1.63 10.85
C VAL A 45 11.22 -0.84 9.71
N THR A 46 11.44 -1.51 8.58
CA THR A 46 11.72 -0.86 7.30
C THR A 46 10.49 -0.99 6.41
N LEU A 47 10.06 0.11 5.82
CA LEU A 47 9.02 0.13 4.79
C LEU A 47 9.56 0.68 3.48
N HIS A 48 9.17 0.04 2.38
CA HIS A 48 9.33 0.59 1.05
C HIS A 48 8.18 1.54 0.77
N THR A 49 8.47 2.78 0.36
CA THR A 49 7.44 3.80 0.27
C THR A 49 7.25 4.36 -1.14
N HIS A 50 6.03 4.81 -1.42
CA HIS A 50 5.69 5.61 -2.58
C HIS A 50 4.97 6.89 -2.12
N LEU A 51 5.56 8.04 -2.41
CA LEU A 51 4.99 9.35 -2.12
C LEU A 51 4.14 9.80 -3.30
N VAL A 52 2.86 10.09 -3.04
CA VAL A 52 1.96 10.76 -3.98
C VAL A 52 1.85 12.22 -3.56
N VAL A 53 2.15 13.13 -4.49
CA VAL A 53 2.00 14.57 -4.30
C VAL A 53 0.80 15.03 -5.10
N ARG A 54 -0.14 15.68 -4.43
CA ARG A 54 -1.30 16.37 -5.00
C ARG A 54 -1.21 17.85 -4.66
N GLU A 55 -2.12 18.65 -5.20
CA GLU A 55 -2.18 20.09 -4.92
C GLU A 55 -2.48 20.40 -3.45
N ASP A 56 -3.21 19.51 -2.78
CA ASP A 56 -3.72 19.68 -1.41
C ASP A 56 -3.09 18.73 -0.37
N ALA A 57 -2.30 17.75 -0.81
CA ALA A 57 -1.84 16.68 0.06
C ALA A 57 -0.53 16.01 -0.40
N HIS A 58 0.27 15.62 0.59
CA HIS A 58 1.37 14.67 0.45
C HIS A 58 0.98 13.36 1.13
N LEU A 59 0.76 12.31 0.35
CA LEU A 59 0.31 11.01 0.85
C LEU A 59 1.43 9.99 0.72
N LEU A 60 1.75 9.29 1.81
CA LEU A 60 2.80 8.29 1.82
C LEU A 60 2.20 6.89 1.93
N TYR A 61 2.49 6.06 0.94
CA TYR A 61 2.07 4.66 0.90
C TYR A 61 3.24 3.74 1.23
N GLY A 62 3.04 2.76 2.11
CA GLY A 62 4.08 1.88 2.61
C GLY A 62 3.82 0.40 2.33
N PHE A 63 4.90 -0.34 2.12
CA PHE A 63 4.90 -1.77 1.80
C PHE A 63 6.04 -2.47 2.53
N TYR A 64 5.83 -3.71 2.93
CA TYR A 64 6.85 -4.49 3.64
C TYR A 64 7.99 -4.89 2.70
N GLU A 65 7.68 -5.20 1.45
CA GLU A 65 8.64 -5.60 0.43
C GLU A 65 8.67 -4.66 -0.77
N LYS A 66 9.81 -4.64 -1.45
CA LYS A 66 10.00 -3.83 -2.66
C LYS A 66 9.01 -4.21 -3.78
N ARG A 67 8.73 -5.51 -3.96
CA ARG A 67 7.83 -6.02 -5.02
C ARG A 67 6.39 -5.55 -4.82
N GLU A 68 5.94 -5.44 -3.58
CA GLU A 68 4.59 -4.95 -3.25
C GLU A 68 4.46 -3.48 -3.68
N ARG A 69 5.47 -2.65 -3.39
CA ARG A 69 5.52 -1.26 -3.87
C ARG A 69 5.57 -1.17 -5.40
N GLU A 70 6.30 -2.06 -6.06
CA GLU A 70 6.37 -2.11 -7.53
C GLU A 70 5.00 -2.45 -8.11
N LEU A 71 4.30 -3.46 -7.57
CA LEU A 71 2.92 -3.78 -7.95
C LEU A 71 1.99 -2.58 -7.75
N PHE A 72 2.02 -1.93 -6.60
CA PHE A 72 1.21 -0.74 -6.33
C PHE A 72 1.42 0.34 -7.40
N ARG A 73 2.68 0.59 -7.79
CA ARG A 73 3.02 1.58 -8.82
C ARG A 73 2.49 1.20 -10.20
N GLU A 74 2.49 -0.09 -10.54
CA GLU A 74 1.89 -0.55 -11.80
C GLU A 74 0.36 -0.43 -11.76
N LEU A 75 -0.27 -0.75 -10.63
CA LEU A 75 -1.72 -0.61 -10.46
C LEU A 75 -2.18 0.84 -10.65
N ILE A 76 -1.53 1.82 -10.01
CA ILE A 76 -1.96 3.22 -10.09
C ILE A 76 -1.68 3.88 -11.46
N ARG A 77 -0.97 3.19 -12.37
CA ARG A 77 -0.82 3.63 -13.77
C ARG A 77 -2.03 3.26 -14.63
N LEU A 78 -2.85 2.31 -14.18
CA LEU A 78 -4.02 1.87 -14.92
C LEU A 78 -5.11 2.94 -14.87
N ASN A 79 -5.76 3.19 -15.99
CA ASN A 79 -6.87 4.13 -16.06
C ASN A 79 -7.98 3.71 -15.09
N GLY A 80 -8.40 4.64 -14.24
CA GLY A 80 -9.45 4.39 -13.24
C GLY A 80 -8.96 3.74 -11.95
N VAL A 81 -7.67 3.41 -11.81
CA VAL A 81 -7.12 2.84 -10.57
C VAL A 81 -6.32 3.90 -9.83
N GLY A 82 -6.91 4.46 -8.78
CA GLY A 82 -6.24 5.38 -7.86
C GLY A 82 -5.54 4.67 -6.69
N PRO A 83 -4.70 5.38 -5.92
CA PRO A 83 -4.00 4.84 -4.75
C PRO A 83 -4.87 4.07 -3.75
N LYS A 84 -6.06 4.61 -3.40
CA LYS A 84 -7.00 3.94 -2.48
C LYS A 84 -7.52 2.61 -3.03
N LEU A 85 -7.84 2.56 -4.32
CA LEU A 85 -8.30 1.33 -4.97
C LEU A 85 -7.15 0.32 -5.05
N ALA A 86 -5.94 0.76 -5.37
CA ALA A 86 -4.76 -0.11 -5.38
C ALA A 86 -4.48 -0.73 -4.00
N LEU A 87 -4.59 0.03 -2.90
CA LEU A 87 -4.50 -0.53 -1.55
C LEU A 87 -5.59 -1.56 -1.25
N ALA A 88 -6.83 -1.31 -1.69
CA ALA A 88 -7.94 -2.25 -1.52
C ALA A 88 -7.68 -3.55 -2.29
N LEU A 89 -7.20 -3.46 -3.53
CA LEU A 89 -6.82 -4.61 -4.35
C LEU A 89 -5.75 -5.46 -3.66
N MET A 90 -4.69 -4.81 -3.16
CA MET A 90 -3.58 -5.48 -2.45
C MET A 90 -3.93 -5.95 -1.03
N SER A 91 -5.08 -5.53 -0.50
CA SER A 91 -5.60 -6.01 0.80
C SER A 91 -6.52 -7.21 0.65
N GLY A 92 -7.16 -7.37 -0.52
CA GLY A 92 -8.07 -8.49 -0.81
C GLY A 92 -7.42 -9.67 -1.54
N LEU A 93 -6.32 -9.44 -2.25
CA LEU A 93 -5.61 -10.46 -3.04
C LEU A 93 -4.11 -10.41 -2.77
N GLU A 94 -3.47 -11.58 -2.68
CA GLU A 94 -2.02 -11.68 -2.69
C GLU A 94 -1.44 -11.22 -4.04
N VAL A 95 -0.20 -10.75 -4.04
CA VAL A 95 0.49 -10.21 -5.25
C VAL A 95 0.39 -11.16 -6.44
N ASP A 96 0.65 -12.45 -6.21
CA ASP A 96 0.66 -13.48 -7.26
C ASP A 96 -0.75 -13.81 -7.78
N GLU A 97 -1.79 -13.62 -6.95
CA GLU A 97 -3.17 -13.79 -7.36
C GLU A 97 -3.63 -12.61 -8.21
N LEU A 98 -3.29 -11.38 -7.81
CA LEU A 98 -3.61 -10.19 -8.59
C LEU A 98 -2.94 -10.20 -9.97
N VAL A 99 -1.66 -10.58 -10.03
CA VAL A 99 -0.92 -10.74 -11.30
C VAL A 99 -1.60 -11.79 -12.18
N ARG A 100 -2.00 -12.93 -11.61
CA ARG A 100 -2.74 -13.97 -12.34
C ARG A 100 -4.08 -13.49 -12.85
N CYS A 101 -4.88 -12.79 -12.04
CA CYS A 101 -6.17 -12.25 -12.45
C CYS A 101 -6.02 -11.24 -13.61
N VAL A 102 -5.00 -10.39 -13.55
CA VAL A 102 -4.68 -9.44 -14.63
C VAL A 102 -4.26 -10.18 -15.91
N GLN A 103 -3.36 -11.17 -15.80
CA GLN A 103 -2.90 -11.98 -16.95
C GLN A 103 -4.03 -12.80 -17.58
N ALA A 104 -4.93 -13.35 -16.76
CA ALA A 104 -6.07 -14.15 -17.19
C ALA A 104 -7.26 -13.31 -17.68
N GLN A 105 -7.18 -11.98 -17.61
CA GLN A 105 -8.31 -11.07 -17.84
C GLN A 105 -9.56 -11.43 -17.02
N ASP A 106 -9.36 -11.99 -15.82
CA ASP A 106 -10.44 -12.42 -14.94
C ASP A 106 -11.07 -11.22 -14.22
N THR A 107 -11.93 -10.53 -14.95
CA THR A 107 -12.73 -9.40 -14.48
C THR A 107 -13.68 -9.78 -13.34
N SER A 108 -14.01 -11.07 -13.19
CA SER A 108 -14.91 -11.55 -12.14
C SER A 108 -14.24 -11.52 -10.75
N ALA A 109 -12.95 -11.84 -10.69
CA ALA A 109 -12.16 -11.74 -9.47
C ALA A 109 -11.93 -10.27 -9.07
N LEU A 110 -11.63 -9.41 -10.05
CA LEU A 110 -11.38 -7.98 -9.81
C LEU A 110 -12.65 -7.22 -9.37
N THR A 111 -13.82 -7.53 -9.93
CA THR A 111 -15.08 -6.85 -9.58
C THR A 111 -15.66 -7.22 -8.21
N ARG A 112 -15.12 -8.25 -7.53
CA ARG A 112 -15.47 -8.56 -6.13
C ARG A 112 -14.88 -7.57 -5.14
N ILE A 113 -13.89 -6.78 -5.56
CA ILE A 113 -13.19 -5.84 -4.68
C ILE A 113 -13.99 -4.52 -4.64
N PRO A 114 -14.37 -4.03 -3.44
CA PRO A 114 -15.12 -2.79 -3.31
C PRO A 114 -14.44 -1.62 -4.03
N GLY A 115 -15.16 -0.98 -4.95
CA GLY A 115 -14.66 0.15 -5.73
C GLY A 115 -14.14 -0.19 -7.13
N VAL A 116 -14.05 -1.47 -7.52
CA VAL A 116 -13.79 -1.88 -8.91
C VAL A 116 -15.12 -1.95 -9.67
N GLY A 117 -15.32 -1.05 -10.64
CA GLY A 117 -16.52 -1.06 -11.50
C GLY A 117 -16.52 -2.22 -12.50
N LYS A 118 -17.71 -2.66 -12.96
CA LYS A 118 -17.88 -3.74 -13.95
C LYS A 118 -17.53 -3.36 -15.41
N LYS A 119 -16.57 -2.46 -15.63
CA LYS A 119 -16.22 -2.00 -16.97
C LYS A 119 -14.98 -2.70 -17.50
#